data_AF-A0AAW2RVJ5-F1
#
_entry.id   AF-A0AAW2RVJ5-F1
#
_cell.length_a   1.000
_cell.length_b   1.000
_cell.length_c   1.000
_cell.angle_alpha   90.00
_cell.angle_beta   90.00
_cell.angle_gamma   90.00
#
_symmetry.space_group_name_H-M   'P 1'
#
loop_
_entity.id
_entity.type
_entity.pdbx_description
1 polymer ?
#
loop_
_entity_poly.entity_id
_entity_poly.type
_entity_poly.pdbx_seq_one_letter_code
_entity_poly.pdbx_strand_id
1 'polypeptide(L)'
;MKGSTARHGISLQTLLRRSCGLTGPCLLITGDRQGAVFGGLLDCPLKPTAKRKYQGTYQSFVFTTIYGEPRLFRPTGANRYFYLCVNDLLALGGGANFALCLKEDLLSGSSGPCETFGTCV
;
A
#
# COMPACT_ATOMS: atom_id res chain seq x y z
N MET A 1 13.26 -6.14 -14.32
CA MET A 1 13.96 -6.56 -13.08
C MET A 1 12.90 -6.85 -12.01
N LYS A 2 12.75 -8.13 -11.60
CA LYS A 2 11.80 -8.56 -10.55
C LYS A 2 12.44 -8.33 -9.17
N GLY A 3 11.88 -7.42 -8.37
CA GLY A 3 12.42 -7.09 -7.05
C GLY A 3 11.80 -7.94 -5.94
N SER A 4 12.40 -9.10 -5.65
CA SER A 4 12.12 -9.85 -4.42
C SER A 4 12.77 -9.15 -3.21
N THR A 5 12.03 -9.03 -2.11
CA THR A 5 12.44 -8.41 -0.83
C THR A 5 13.40 -9.27 0.01
N ALA A 6 13.88 -10.41 -0.51
CA ALA A 6 14.64 -11.37 0.28
C ALA A 6 16.12 -11.00 0.59
N ARG A 7 16.70 -9.96 -0.04
CA ARG A 7 18.17 -9.72 0.03
C ARG A 7 18.63 -8.41 0.66
N HIS A 8 17.73 -7.51 1.02
CA HIS A 8 18.09 -6.22 1.60
C HIS A 8 17.10 -5.94 2.73
N GLY A 9 17.58 -5.48 3.89
CA GLY A 9 16.77 -5.25 5.08
C GLY A 9 15.36 -4.73 4.75
N ILE A 10 14.36 -5.40 5.30
CA ILE A 10 12.94 -5.12 5.08
C ILE A 10 12.67 -3.80 5.78
N SER A 11 12.86 -2.68 5.08
CA SER A 11 12.60 -1.35 5.63
C SER A 11 11.96 -0.45 4.60
N LEU A 12 11.08 0.43 5.06
CA LEU A 12 10.39 1.39 4.22
C LEU A 12 11.39 2.31 3.51
N GLN A 13 12.48 2.71 4.16
CA GLN A 13 13.54 3.50 3.52
C GLN A 13 14.19 2.78 2.33
N THR A 14 14.39 1.46 2.43
CA THR A 14 14.92 0.68 1.30
C THR A 14 13.91 0.62 0.15
N LEU A 15 12.62 0.48 0.45
CA LEU A 15 11.54 0.53 -0.52
C LEU A 15 11.50 1.91 -1.23
N LEU A 16 11.53 3.00 -0.46
CA LEU A 16 11.54 4.38 -0.97
C LEU A 16 12.72 4.61 -1.91
N ARG A 17 13.94 4.24 -1.51
CA ARG A 17 15.13 4.37 -2.34
C ARG A 17 15.04 3.57 -3.63
N ARG A 18 14.48 2.35 -3.59
CA ARG A 18 14.26 1.52 -4.79
C ARG A 18 13.21 2.11 -5.71
N SER A 19 12.17 2.72 -5.15
CA SER A 19 11.11 3.34 -5.92
C SER A 19 11.60 4.50 -6.79
N CYS A 20 12.69 5.17 -6.41
CA CYS A 20 13.33 6.23 -7.20
C CYS A 20 13.77 5.78 -8.61
N GLY A 21 14.03 4.48 -8.80
CA GLY A 21 14.37 3.92 -10.11
C GLY A 21 13.16 3.46 -10.93
N LEU A 22 11.93 3.64 -10.42
CA LEU A 22 10.68 3.22 -11.04
C LEU A 22 9.85 4.46 -11.41
N THR A 23 9.21 4.42 -12.57
CA THR A 23 8.35 5.51 -13.06
C THR A 23 6.99 4.95 -13.45
N GLY A 24 5.91 5.57 -12.96
CA GLY A 24 4.54 5.21 -13.28
C GLY A 24 3.90 4.25 -12.28
N PRO A 25 2.84 3.53 -12.67
CA PRO A 25 2.10 2.64 -11.78
C PRO A 25 2.99 1.50 -11.25
N CYS A 26 2.99 1.31 -9.94
CA CYS A 26 3.76 0.31 -9.24
C CYS A 26 2.85 -0.55 -8.37
N LEU A 27 2.98 -1.86 -8.48
CA LEU A 27 2.23 -2.82 -7.69
C LEU A 27 3.01 -3.19 -6.43
N LEU A 28 2.50 -2.78 -5.27
CA LEU A 28 2.97 -3.26 -3.99
C LEU A 28 2.33 -4.61 -3.70
N ILE A 29 3.16 -5.62 -3.46
CA ILE A 29 2.71 -6.97 -3.07
C ILE A 29 3.37 -7.30 -1.74
N THR A 30 2.55 -7.62 -0.76
CA THR A 30 2.96 -8.05 0.58
C THR A 30 2.30 -9.39 0.90
N GLY A 31 2.98 -10.21 1.68
CA GLY A 31 2.44 -11.48 2.15
C GLY A 31 2.72 -11.65 3.63
N ASP A 32 1.79 -12.26 4.35
CA ASP A 32 1.99 -12.61 5.75
C ASP A 32 2.61 -14.02 5.90
N ARG A 33 2.88 -14.41 7.15
CA ARG A 33 3.44 -15.74 7.48
C ARG A 33 2.44 -16.89 7.32
N GLN A 34 1.15 -16.58 7.17
CA GLN A 34 0.06 -17.54 7.02
C GLN A 34 -0.22 -17.83 5.53
N GLY A 35 0.44 -17.10 4.63
CA GLY A 35 0.35 -17.28 3.18
C GLY A 35 -0.68 -16.36 2.52
N ALA A 36 -1.32 -15.46 3.27
CA ALA A 36 -2.20 -14.48 2.66
C ALA A 36 -1.37 -13.42 1.92
N VAL A 37 -1.81 -13.06 0.71
CA VAL A 37 -1.19 -12.05 -0.13
C VAL A 37 -2.13 -10.87 -0.25
N PHE A 38 -1.61 -9.67 -0.02
CA PHE A 38 -2.36 -8.43 -0.10
C PHE A 38 -1.45 -7.30 -0.56
N GLY A 39 -2.05 -6.21 -1.02
CA GLY A 39 -1.28 -5.10 -1.56
C GLY A 39 -2.14 -4.09 -2.28
N GLY A 40 -1.51 -3.30 -3.14
CA GLY A 40 -2.23 -2.31 -3.94
C GLY A 40 -1.37 -1.63 -4.98
N LEU A 41 -2.06 -0.92 -5.88
CA LEU A 41 -1.43 -0.11 -6.91
C LEU A 41 -1.15 1.30 -6.37
N LEU A 42 0.09 1.72 -6.54
CA LEU A 42 0.65 3.01 -6.13
C LEU A 42 1.28 3.70 -7.35
N ASP A 43 1.64 4.97 -7.23
CA ASP A 43 2.47 5.64 -8.22
C ASP A 43 3.93 5.71 -7.73
N CYS A 44 4.87 5.40 -8.62
CA CYS A 44 6.30 5.55 -8.39
C CYS A 44 6.89 6.76 -9.14
N PRO A 45 7.92 7.41 -8.56
CA PRO A 45 8.57 7.05 -7.30
C PRO A 45 7.69 7.37 -6.08
N LEU A 46 7.84 6.59 -5.01
CA LEU A 46 7.16 6.87 -3.74
C LEU A 46 7.78 8.11 -3.14
N LYS A 47 6.95 9.14 -2.92
CA LYS A 47 7.39 10.43 -2.39
C LYS A 47 6.95 10.54 -0.94
N PRO A 48 7.84 10.30 0.04
CA PRO A 48 7.51 10.52 1.43
C PRO A 48 7.24 12.01 1.64
N THR A 49 6.14 12.33 2.30
CA THR A 49 5.76 13.71 2.63
C THR A 49 5.99 13.99 4.12
N ALA A 50 6.47 15.19 4.46
CA ALA A 50 6.70 15.57 5.87
C ALA A 50 5.40 15.67 6.70
N LYS A 51 4.27 15.89 6.03
CA LYS A 51 2.92 15.86 6.62
C LYS A 51 2.14 14.72 6.00
N ARG A 52 1.09 14.23 6.68
CA ARG A 52 0.16 13.23 6.12
C ARG A 52 -0.62 13.85 4.97
N LYS A 53 -0.10 13.71 3.74
CA LYS A 53 -0.73 14.19 2.51
C LYS A 53 -1.05 12.99 1.62
N TYR A 54 -2.33 12.84 1.29
CA TYR A 54 -2.78 11.80 0.39
C TYR A 54 -2.26 12.05 -1.03
N GLN A 55 -1.85 10.96 -1.67
CA GLN A 55 -1.29 10.88 -3.01
C GLN A 55 -2.01 9.78 -3.79
N GLY A 56 -1.74 9.70 -5.10
CA GLY A 56 -2.31 8.72 -6.00
C GLY A 56 -3.44 9.23 -6.87
N THR A 57 -3.95 8.32 -7.71
CA THR A 57 -5.02 8.58 -8.68
C THR A 57 -6.16 7.57 -8.53
N TYR A 58 -7.25 7.77 -9.28
CA TYR A 58 -8.37 6.80 -9.35
C TYR A 58 -7.98 5.44 -9.95
N GLN A 59 -6.78 5.30 -10.51
CA GLN A 59 -6.26 4.00 -10.96
C GLN A 59 -5.76 3.15 -9.79
N SER A 60 -5.52 3.76 -8.62
CA SER A 60 -5.11 3.04 -7.40
C SER A 60 -6.18 2.02 -7.01
N PHE A 61 -5.77 0.86 -6.54
CA PHE A 61 -6.67 -0.16 -5.99
C PHE A 61 -5.95 -0.94 -4.90
N VAL A 62 -6.69 -1.65 -4.07
CA VAL A 62 -6.12 -2.61 -3.11
C VAL A 62 -6.64 -4.01 -3.41
N PHE A 63 -5.86 -5.03 -3.06
CA PHE A 63 -6.26 -6.42 -3.21
C PHE A 63 -5.83 -7.25 -2.00
N THR A 64 -6.52 -8.36 -1.78
CA THR A 64 -6.23 -9.28 -0.67
C THR A 64 -6.73 -10.69 -0.97
N THR A 65 -6.05 -11.70 -0.46
CA THR A 65 -6.47 -13.10 -0.48
C THR A 65 -6.84 -13.62 0.91
N ILE A 66 -6.99 -12.75 1.92
CA ILE A 66 -7.30 -13.17 3.30
C ILE A 66 -8.62 -13.95 3.42
N TYR A 67 -9.52 -13.81 2.45
CA TYR A 67 -10.81 -14.51 2.39
C TYR A 67 -10.76 -15.80 1.54
N GLY A 68 -9.56 -16.34 1.29
CA GLY A 68 -9.33 -17.49 0.40
C GLY A 68 -9.15 -17.08 -1.05
N GLU A 69 -10.18 -16.49 -1.66
CA GLU A 69 -10.13 -16.02 -3.06
C GLU A 69 -9.56 -14.59 -3.16
N PRO A 70 -8.76 -14.28 -4.19
CA PRO A 70 -8.29 -12.91 -4.44
C PRO A 70 -9.45 -11.94 -4.67
N ARG A 71 -9.55 -10.93 -3.81
CA ARG A 71 -10.49 -9.82 -3.94
C ARG A 71 -9.75 -8.54 -4.29
N LEU A 72 -10.34 -7.76 -5.19
CA LEU A 72 -9.84 -6.49 -5.68
C LEU A 72 -10.85 -5.38 -5.35
N PHE A 73 -10.39 -4.33 -4.68
CA PHE A 73 -11.20 -3.18 -4.28
C PHE A 73 -10.71 -1.93 -5.01
N ARG A 74 -11.59 -1.35 -5.82
CA ARG A 74 -11.34 -0.11 -6.57
C ARG A 74 -11.91 1.10 -5.83
N PRO A 75 -11.47 2.33 -6.14
CA PRO A 75 -11.97 3.51 -5.47
C PRO A 75 -13.47 3.67 -5.68
N THR A 76 -14.21 3.95 -4.61
CA THR A 76 -15.66 4.17 -4.62
C THR A 76 -16.04 5.52 -5.20
N GLY A 77 -15.09 6.46 -5.23
CA GLY A 77 -15.33 7.86 -5.58
C GLY A 77 -15.77 8.74 -4.40
N ALA A 78 -15.94 8.16 -3.19
CA ALA A 78 -16.33 8.91 -2.00
C ALA A 78 -15.30 9.98 -1.59
N ASN A 79 -14.01 9.69 -1.77
CA ASN A 79 -12.92 10.62 -1.47
C ASN A 79 -11.68 10.28 -2.33
N ARG A 80 -10.62 11.09 -2.18
CA ARG A 80 -9.34 10.93 -2.90
C ARG A 80 -8.20 10.51 -1.97
N TYR A 81 -8.52 9.75 -0.91
CA TYR A 81 -7.56 9.32 0.10
C TYR A 81 -6.86 8.01 -0.29
N PHE A 82 -6.25 7.96 -1.48
CA PHE A 82 -5.76 6.70 -2.06
C PHE A 82 -4.58 6.09 -1.32
N TYR A 83 -3.51 6.83 -1.06
CA TYR A 83 -2.43 6.38 -0.20
C TYR A 83 -1.66 7.53 0.48
N LEU A 84 -1.05 7.23 1.62
CA LEU A 84 -0.11 8.07 2.35
C LEU A 84 1.27 7.42 2.30
N CYS A 85 2.27 8.23 2.01
CA CYS A 85 3.65 7.84 2.11
C CYS A 85 4.35 8.87 2.98
N VAL A 86 4.77 8.47 4.17
CA VAL A 86 5.60 9.28 5.08
C VAL A 86 6.84 8.45 5.46
N ASN A 87 7.80 9.03 6.17
CA ASN A 87 9.10 8.37 6.39
C ASN A 87 9.00 7.04 7.15
N ASP A 88 8.00 6.88 8.00
CA ASP A 88 7.79 5.77 8.94
C ASP A 88 6.53 4.95 8.65
N LEU A 89 5.74 5.34 7.64
CA LEU A 89 4.44 4.74 7.35
C LEU A 89 4.10 4.81 5.87
N LEU A 90 3.68 3.67 5.31
CA LEU A 90 3.03 3.57 4.02
C LEU A 90 1.63 3.01 4.23
N ALA A 91 0.60 3.78 3.90
CA ALA A 91 -0.79 3.38 4.09
C ALA A 91 -1.61 3.59 2.82
N LEU A 92 -2.53 2.68 2.52
CA LEU A 92 -3.42 2.72 1.37
C LEU A 92 -4.87 2.77 1.88
N GLY A 93 -5.67 3.64 1.26
CA GLY A 93 -7.11 3.81 1.45
C GLY A 93 -7.40 4.55 2.74
N GLY A 94 -8.23 5.58 2.73
CA GLY A 94 -8.61 6.34 3.93
C GLY A 94 -10.13 6.46 4.10
N GLY A 95 -10.54 7.46 4.88
CA GLY A 95 -11.95 7.77 5.15
C GLY A 95 -12.44 7.30 6.52
N ALA A 96 -11.73 6.40 7.18
CA ALA A 96 -11.89 6.12 8.62
C ALA A 96 -10.65 5.38 9.13
N ASN A 97 -10.43 4.18 8.60
CA ASN A 97 -9.21 3.40 8.78
C ASN A 97 -8.44 3.31 7.46
N PHE A 98 -7.28 2.64 7.52
CA PHE A 98 -6.51 2.29 6.33
C PHE A 98 -6.85 0.89 5.84
N ALA A 99 -7.09 0.73 4.53
CA ALA A 99 -7.27 -0.59 3.94
C ALA A 99 -6.02 -1.46 4.12
N LEU A 100 -4.85 -0.84 4.00
CA LEU A 100 -3.56 -1.48 4.27
C LEU A 100 -2.64 -0.44 4.88
N CYS A 101 -1.93 -0.80 5.95
CA CYS A 101 -1.00 0.05 6.65
C CYS A 101 0.26 -0.76 6.92
N LEU A 102 1.41 -0.25 6.50
CA LEU A 102 2.73 -0.85 6.71
C LEU A 102 3.62 0.16 7.43
N LYS A 103 4.27 -0.29 8.51
CA LYS A 103 5.20 0.55 9.28
C LYS A 103 6.61 0.53 8.68
N GLU A 104 7.50 1.30 9.29
CA GLU A 104 8.91 1.46 8.88
C GLU A 104 9.67 0.14 8.69
N ASP A 105 9.31 -0.89 9.46
CA ASP A 105 9.94 -2.20 9.44
C ASP A 105 9.36 -3.11 8.34
N LEU A 106 8.27 -2.72 7.68
CA LEU A 106 7.51 -3.54 6.73
C LEU A 106 7.17 -4.97 7.24
N LEU A 107 7.30 -5.20 8.55
CA LEU A 107 7.00 -6.45 9.24
C LEU A 107 5.70 -6.34 10.03
N SER A 108 5.39 -5.12 10.48
CA SER A 108 4.19 -4.80 11.20
C SER A 108 3.27 -3.91 10.36
N GLY A 109 1.99 -4.22 10.44
CA GLY A 109 0.96 -3.53 9.67
C GLY A 109 -0.42 -3.79 10.22
N SER A 110 -1.40 -3.07 9.68
CA SER A 110 -2.81 -3.26 9.99
C SER A 110 -3.66 -3.08 8.73
N SER A 111 -4.85 -3.64 8.75
CA SER A 111 -5.87 -3.43 7.72
C SER A 111 -7.21 -3.19 8.41
N GLY A 112 -8.11 -2.48 7.74
CA GLY A 112 -9.42 -2.16 8.27
C GLY A 112 -10.39 -1.65 7.20
N PRO A 113 -11.64 -1.38 7.59
CA PRO A 113 -12.63 -0.88 6.67
C PRO A 113 -12.31 0.57 6.30
N CYS A 114 -12.32 0.87 5.01
CA CYS A 114 -12.06 2.20 4.48
C CYS A 114 -13.11 2.60 3.45
N GLU A 115 -13.44 3.88 3.42
CA GLU A 115 -14.43 4.42 2.49
C GLU A 115 -13.85 4.55 1.08
N THR A 116 -12.55 4.88 0.97
CA THR A 116 -11.90 5.13 -0.32
C THR A 116 -12.07 3.94 -1.26
N PHE A 117 -11.82 2.73 -0.77
CA PHE A 117 -11.91 1.50 -1.56
C PHE A 117 -13.14 0.65 -1.22
N GLY A 118 -13.96 1.07 -0.26
CA GLY A 118 -15.11 0.31 0.19
C GLY A 118 -14.71 -1.07 0.74
N THR A 119 -13.58 -1.14 1.46
CA THR A 119 -13.16 -2.40 2.08
C THR A 119 -14.09 -2.71 3.24
N CYS A 120 -14.65 -3.92 3.24
CA CYS A 120 -15.35 -4.49 4.37
C CYS A 120 -14.42 -5.50 5.07
N VAL A 121 -14.52 -5.56 6.41
CA VAL A 121 -13.91 -6.63 7.20
C VAL A 121 -14.67 -7.93 6.97
#